data_AF-A0A7S1UUK6-F1
#
_entry.id   AF-A0A7S1UUK6-F1
#
_cell.length_a   1.000
_cell.length_b   1.000
_cell.length_c   1.000
_cell.angle_alpha   90.00
_cell.angle_beta   90.00
_cell.angle_gamma   90.00
#
_symmetry.space_group_name_H-M   'P 1'
#
loop_
_entity.id
_entity.type
_entity.pdbx_description
1 polymer ?
#
loop_
_entity_poly.entity_id
_entity_poly.type
_entity_poly.pdbx_seq_one_letter_code
_entity_poly.pdbx_strand_id
1 'polypeptide(L)'
;PDPTPDPTPDPTPDPVTSAPVATPTLSYMESMVVAGVDDTLWTTVTTDQTYVKPVVVCTVKYGATNTLAPAVVRMQAAGSNSFQIRLQNPGDLASTGNRDVHCMVMEEGVWVLPDGVHYAEAKTYTSTRTDENGGSNLLGESQVLENSAASYTVVLGQVMTFNDAGWSVFWSRGSTRKTPPSSANLRTGKHVGEDPDTTRGDETIGYIAMEEFHGTASGVEIESERGADSILGYDNGSRLYGFTAAFPSPPA
;
A
#
# COMPACT_ATOMS: atom_id res chain seq x y z
N PRO A 1 -57.91 65.71 17.70
CA PRO A 1 -56.47 65.42 17.88
C PRO A 1 -56.31 63.92 18.18
N ASP A 2 -56.06 63.18 17.12
CA ASP A 2 -55.91 61.72 17.10
C ASP A 2 -54.52 61.35 17.67
N PRO A 3 -54.39 60.38 18.61
CA PRO A 3 -53.09 59.96 19.10
C PRO A 3 -52.33 59.19 18.01
N THR A 4 -51.12 59.67 17.69
CA THR A 4 -50.16 58.99 16.81
C THR A 4 -49.87 57.57 17.29
N PRO A 5 -49.87 56.56 16.39
CA PRO A 5 -49.56 55.19 16.76
C PRO A 5 -48.08 55.00 17.08
N ASP A 6 -47.82 54.20 18.11
CA ASP A 6 -46.53 53.78 18.63
C ASP A 6 -45.74 52.96 17.58
N PRO A 7 -44.45 53.24 17.32
CA PRO A 7 -43.67 52.43 16.39
C PRO A 7 -43.40 51.04 16.97
N THR A 8 -43.82 50.02 16.22
CA THR A 8 -43.55 48.59 16.48
C THR A 8 -42.05 48.33 16.73
N PRO A 9 -41.67 47.49 17.70
CA PRO A 9 -40.26 47.13 17.92
C PRO A 9 -39.67 46.43 16.70
N ASP A 10 -38.44 46.82 16.36
CA ASP A 10 -37.62 46.23 15.30
C ASP A 10 -37.35 44.73 15.60
N PRO A 11 -37.60 43.80 14.67
CA PRO A 11 -37.30 42.39 14.91
C PRO A 11 -35.79 42.17 15.04
N THR A 12 -35.37 41.66 16.20
CA THR A 12 -34.02 41.15 16.45
C THR A 12 -33.60 40.22 15.32
N PRO A 13 -32.41 40.39 14.70
CA PRO A 13 -31.94 39.47 13.66
C PRO A 13 -31.81 38.06 14.23
N ASP A 14 -32.37 37.06 13.53
CA ASP A 14 -32.18 35.66 13.88
C ASP A 14 -30.68 35.32 13.91
N PRO A 15 -30.22 34.48 14.86
CA PRO A 15 -28.84 34.01 14.88
C PRO A 15 -28.57 33.23 13.59
N VAL A 16 -27.60 33.72 12.82
CA VAL A 16 -27.13 33.04 11.61
C VAL A 16 -26.53 31.71 12.03
N THR A 17 -27.30 30.64 11.83
CA THR A 17 -26.82 29.28 12.09
C THR A 17 -25.82 28.97 10.98
N SER A 18 -24.52 29.16 11.25
CA SER A 18 -23.48 28.80 10.31
C SER A 18 -23.57 27.30 10.04
N ALA A 19 -23.83 26.91 8.79
CA ALA A 19 -23.73 25.52 8.38
C ALA A 19 -22.33 24.99 8.76
N PRO A 20 -22.21 23.75 9.25
CA PRO A 20 -20.91 23.16 9.52
C PRO A 20 -20.10 23.17 8.22
N VAL A 21 -18.91 23.79 8.25
CA VAL A 21 -17.93 23.65 7.19
C VAL A 21 -17.63 22.15 7.10
N ALA A 22 -17.96 21.52 5.96
CA ALA A 22 -17.57 20.15 5.72
C ALA A 22 -16.04 20.10 5.74
N THR A 23 -15.47 19.55 6.80
CA THR A 23 -14.04 19.22 6.82
C THR A 23 -13.83 18.23 5.69
N PRO A 24 -12.97 18.50 4.69
CA PRO A 24 -12.66 17.49 3.70
C PRO A 24 -12.10 16.29 4.45
N THR A 25 -12.80 15.16 4.38
CA THR A 25 -12.24 13.88 4.82
C THR A 25 -10.98 13.67 4.00
N LEU A 26 -9.82 13.68 4.65
CA LEU A 26 -8.57 13.31 3.99
C LEU A 26 -8.79 11.93 3.37
N SER A 27 -8.76 11.83 2.04
CA SER A 27 -8.71 10.54 1.38
C SER A 27 -7.38 9.92 1.73
N TYR A 28 -7.39 9.06 2.75
CA TYR A 28 -6.20 8.43 3.30
C TYR A 28 -5.65 7.34 2.40
N MET A 29 -6.35 7.01 1.30
CA MET A 29 -6.03 5.88 0.43
C MET A 29 -6.48 6.14 -1.02
N GLU A 30 -5.65 5.72 -1.97
CA GLU A 30 -5.89 5.78 -3.42
C GLU A 30 -5.28 4.52 -4.07
N SER A 31 -5.89 4.03 -5.15
CA SER A 31 -5.38 2.89 -5.93
C SER A 31 -5.44 3.18 -7.43
N MET A 32 -4.48 2.67 -8.19
CA MET A 32 -4.34 2.96 -9.61
C MET A 32 -3.59 1.86 -10.37
N VAL A 33 -3.79 1.84 -11.70
CA VAL A 33 -3.00 1.01 -12.62
C VAL A 33 -2.13 1.90 -13.48
N VAL A 34 -0.83 1.64 -13.47
CA VAL A 34 0.16 2.31 -14.30
C VAL A 34 0.47 1.41 -15.49
N ALA A 35 0.04 1.82 -16.68
CA ALA A 35 0.19 1.01 -17.89
C ALA A 35 1.61 1.06 -18.46
N GLY A 36 2.09 -0.07 -18.97
CA GLY A 36 3.28 -0.13 -19.82
C GLY A 36 4.61 0.24 -19.16
N VAL A 37 4.78 0.00 -17.86
CA VAL A 37 6.04 0.22 -17.15
C VAL A 37 7.08 -0.78 -17.64
N ASP A 38 8.30 -0.33 -17.93
CA ASP A 38 9.43 -1.15 -18.39
C ASP A 38 10.67 -1.01 -17.49
N ASP A 39 11.79 -1.59 -17.90
CA ASP A 39 13.06 -1.59 -17.17
C ASP A 39 14.07 -0.53 -17.61
N THR A 40 13.69 0.34 -18.55
CA THR A 40 14.59 1.31 -19.18
C THR A 40 14.58 2.67 -18.50
N LEU A 41 13.38 3.19 -18.18
CA LEU A 41 13.19 4.53 -17.65
C LEU A 41 12.28 4.53 -16.42
N TRP A 42 12.50 5.51 -15.55
CA TRP A 42 11.59 5.77 -14.44
C TRP A 42 10.29 6.40 -14.96
N THR A 43 9.18 5.73 -14.69
CA THR A 43 7.83 6.23 -14.93
C THR A 43 7.39 7.04 -13.72
N THR A 44 7.04 8.32 -13.93
CA THR A 44 6.45 9.16 -12.88
C THR A 44 4.96 8.87 -12.78
N VAL A 45 4.51 8.59 -11.56
CA VAL A 45 3.12 8.34 -11.21
C VAL A 45 2.64 9.49 -10.35
N THR A 46 1.53 10.10 -10.70
CA THR A 46 0.89 11.19 -9.95
C THR A 46 -0.35 10.66 -9.27
N THR A 47 -0.57 11.05 -8.02
CA THR A 47 -1.79 10.75 -7.26
C THR A 47 -2.77 11.91 -7.37
N ASP A 48 -4.07 11.60 -7.36
CA ASP A 48 -5.11 12.63 -7.29
C ASP A 48 -5.13 13.30 -5.91
N GLN A 49 -4.69 12.57 -4.88
CA GLN A 49 -4.57 13.08 -3.51
C GLN A 49 -3.17 13.60 -3.19
N THR A 50 -3.08 14.38 -2.11
CA THR A 50 -1.81 14.80 -1.51
C THR A 50 -1.68 14.24 -0.09
N TYR A 51 -0.54 13.62 0.15
CA TYR A 51 -0.12 12.91 1.35
C TYR A 51 0.98 13.70 2.07
N VAL A 52 1.03 13.61 3.39
CA VAL A 52 2.13 14.15 4.19
C VAL A 52 3.28 13.14 4.23
N LYS A 53 2.95 11.88 4.47
CA LYS A 53 3.87 10.74 4.49
C LYS A 53 3.23 9.54 3.77
N PRO A 54 3.33 9.47 2.43
CA PRO A 54 2.73 8.37 1.69
C PRO A 54 3.49 7.05 1.92
N VAL A 55 2.73 5.98 2.09
CA VAL A 55 3.16 4.59 1.98
C VAL A 55 2.62 4.05 0.65
N VAL A 56 3.51 3.72 -0.27
CA VAL A 56 3.15 3.24 -1.61
C VAL A 56 3.52 1.77 -1.74
N VAL A 57 2.57 0.95 -2.19
CA VAL A 57 2.80 -0.46 -2.54
C VAL A 57 2.43 -0.68 -3.99
N CYS A 58 3.31 -1.33 -4.76
CA CYS A 58 3.07 -1.61 -6.16
C CYS A 58 3.40 -3.07 -6.51
N THR A 59 2.59 -3.69 -7.36
CA THR A 59 2.79 -5.06 -7.83
C THR A 59 2.65 -5.17 -9.34
N VAL A 60 3.50 -5.99 -9.95
CA VAL A 60 3.48 -6.25 -11.40
C VAL A 60 2.31 -7.15 -11.74
N LYS A 61 1.54 -6.78 -12.77
CA LYS A 61 0.52 -7.66 -13.35
C LYS A 61 1.17 -8.66 -14.29
N TYR A 62 1.10 -9.94 -13.93
CA TYR A 62 1.50 -11.03 -14.81
C TYR A 62 0.29 -11.58 -15.58
N GLY A 63 0.52 -11.94 -16.85
CA GLY A 63 -0.47 -12.65 -17.64
C GLY A 63 -0.56 -14.13 -17.23
N ALA A 64 -1.65 -14.80 -17.61
CA ALA A 64 -1.85 -16.22 -17.31
C ALA A 64 -0.74 -17.13 -17.88
N THR A 65 -0.07 -16.69 -18.94
CA THR A 65 1.14 -17.32 -19.49
C THR A 65 2.34 -16.39 -19.26
N ASN A 66 3.27 -16.81 -18.41
CA ASN A 66 4.50 -16.10 -18.11
C ASN A 66 5.50 -16.23 -19.28
N THR A 67 5.33 -15.38 -20.32
CA THR A 67 6.21 -15.38 -21.51
C THR A 67 7.32 -14.34 -21.45
N LEU A 68 7.27 -13.45 -20.46
CA LEU A 68 8.26 -12.38 -20.27
C LEU A 68 9.28 -12.78 -19.20
N ALA A 69 10.34 -12.01 -19.02
CA ALA A 69 11.27 -12.23 -17.91
C ALA A 69 10.65 -11.81 -16.56
N PRO A 70 11.06 -12.41 -15.43
CA PRO A 70 10.65 -11.97 -14.11
C PRO A 70 10.97 -10.47 -13.91
N ALA A 71 10.11 -9.78 -13.18
CA ALA A 71 10.42 -8.44 -12.68
C ALA A 71 9.92 -8.20 -11.26
N VAL A 72 10.59 -7.23 -10.65
CA VAL A 72 10.18 -6.58 -9.42
C VAL A 72 9.93 -5.10 -9.71
N VAL A 73 8.97 -4.51 -9.00
CA VAL A 73 8.77 -3.06 -9.03
C VAL A 73 9.86 -2.42 -8.17
N ARG A 74 10.65 -1.54 -8.78
CA ARG A 74 11.56 -0.64 -8.08
C ARG A 74 10.87 0.71 -7.94
N MET A 75 11.12 1.38 -6.83
CA MET A 75 10.48 2.64 -6.51
C MET A 75 11.52 3.66 -6.04
N GLN A 76 11.29 4.93 -6.35
CA GLN A 76 12.04 6.04 -5.78
C GLN A 76 11.18 7.30 -5.73
N ALA A 77 11.73 8.33 -5.09
CA ALA A 77 11.18 9.69 -5.11
C ALA A 77 9.69 9.76 -4.71
N ALA A 78 9.29 8.99 -3.70
CA ALA A 78 7.96 9.12 -3.10
C ALA A 78 7.86 10.49 -2.41
N GLY A 79 7.13 11.39 -3.05
CA GLY A 79 6.80 12.72 -2.55
C GLY A 79 5.30 12.82 -2.23
N SER A 80 4.85 14.01 -1.84
CA SER A 80 3.50 14.22 -1.33
C SER A 80 2.37 13.84 -2.31
N ASN A 81 2.59 13.88 -3.62
CA ASN A 81 1.55 13.56 -4.61
C ASN A 81 2.10 12.83 -5.84
N SER A 82 3.28 12.24 -5.72
CA SER A 82 3.90 11.53 -6.83
C SER A 82 4.97 10.57 -6.34
N PHE A 83 5.22 9.54 -7.12
CA PHE A 83 6.35 8.65 -6.94
C PHE A 83 6.85 8.17 -8.30
N GLN A 84 8.00 7.52 -8.34
CA GLN A 84 8.55 6.96 -9.57
C GLN A 84 8.72 5.45 -9.44
N ILE A 85 8.34 4.75 -10.51
CA ILE A 85 8.51 3.29 -10.61
C ILE A 85 9.23 2.89 -11.88
N ARG A 86 9.92 1.76 -11.83
CA ARG A 86 10.38 1.02 -13.00
C ARG A 86 10.40 -0.47 -12.70
N LEU A 87 10.46 -1.29 -13.74
CA LEU A 87 10.73 -2.71 -13.57
C LEU A 87 12.23 -2.97 -13.47
N GLN A 88 12.58 -4.04 -12.77
CA GLN A 88 13.93 -4.59 -12.78
C GLN A 88 13.84 -6.09 -12.81
N ASN A 89 14.62 -6.74 -13.66
CA ASN A 89 14.79 -8.18 -13.63
C ASN A 89 15.71 -8.53 -12.44
N PRO A 90 15.29 -9.44 -11.53
CA PRO A 90 16.15 -9.97 -10.48
C PRO A 90 17.37 -10.76 -10.98
N GLY A 91 17.35 -11.23 -12.24
CA GLY A 91 18.45 -11.92 -12.89
C GLY A 91 19.07 -11.14 -14.05
N ASP A 92 20.15 -11.70 -14.61
CA ASP A 92 21.18 -10.88 -15.26
C ASP A 92 21.00 -10.66 -16.78
N LEU A 93 19.99 -11.23 -17.46
CA LEU A 93 20.11 -11.46 -18.92
C LEU A 93 18.93 -11.11 -19.83
N ALA A 94 17.76 -10.71 -19.33
CA ALA A 94 16.62 -10.43 -20.22
C ALA A 94 15.85 -9.17 -19.81
N SER A 95 15.39 -8.42 -20.83
CA SER A 95 14.42 -7.36 -20.60
C SER A 95 13.15 -7.94 -19.97
N THR A 96 12.62 -7.20 -19.01
CA THR A 96 11.35 -7.48 -18.33
C THR A 96 10.16 -7.41 -19.28
N GLY A 97 10.27 -6.66 -20.39
CA GLY A 97 9.12 -6.27 -21.20
C GLY A 97 8.23 -5.24 -20.48
N ASN A 98 7.33 -4.59 -21.21
CA ASN A 98 6.40 -3.64 -20.61
C ASN A 98 5.22 -4.36 -19.93
N ARG A 99 4.83 -3.91 -18.74
CA ARG A 99 3.70 -4.48 -18.00
C ARG A 99 2.91 -3.41 -17.25
N ASP A 100 1.64 -3.71 -17.00
CA ASP A 100 0.84 -2.92 -16.06
C ASP A 100 1.34 -3.16 -14.63
N VAL A 101 1.31 -2.11 -13.82
CA VAL A 101 1.64 -2.16 -12.39
C VAL A 101 0.45 -1.62 -11.60
N HIS A 102 -0.08 -2.41 -10.69
CA HIS A 102 -1.13 -1.97 -9.77
C HIS A 102 -0.46 -1.36 -8.55
N CYS A 103 -0.86 -0.14 -8.19
CA CYS A 103 -0.33 0.58 -7.05
C CYS A 103 -1.45 0.98 -6.09
N MET A 104 -1.10 1.04 -4.82
CA MET A 104 -1.92 1.54 -3.72
C MET A 104 -1.07 2.53 -2.93
N VAL A 105 -1.65 3.69 -2.62
CA VAL A 105 -1.04 4.73 -1.79
C VAL A 105 -1.90 4.93 -0.56
N MET A 106 -1.28 4.97 0.62
CA MET A 106 -1.94 5.23 1.88
C MET A 106 -1.16 6.24 2.71
N GLU A 107 -1.84 7.18 3.37
CA GLU A 107 -1.18 8.07 4.34
C GLU A 107 -0.66 7.25 5.53
N GLU A 108 0.56 7.51 6.00
CA GLU A 108 1.09 6.92 7.23
C GLU A 108 0.19 7.23 8.42
N GLY A 109 -0.19 6.20 9.18
CA GLY A 109 -1.08 6.32 10.34
C GLY A 109 -2.01 5.13 10.51
N VAL A 110 -2.88 5.23 11.51
CA VAL A 110 -3.97 4.27 11.77
C VAL A 110 -5.27 4.82 11.21
N TRP A 111 -5.93 4.03 10.38
CA TRP A 111 -7.13 4.41 9.66
C TRP A 111 -8.25 3.40 9.89
N VAL A 112 -9.48 3.91 10.01
CA VAL A 112 -10.68 3.08 9.93
C VAL A 112 -10.99 2.87 8.45
N LEU A 113 -11.17 1.62 8.05
CA LEU A 113 -11.51 1.20 6.70
C LEU A 113 -12.95 1.62 6.34
N PRO A 114 -13.34 1.60 5.05
CA PRO A 114 -14.60 2.18 4.61
C PRO A 114 -15.87 1.57 5.21
N ASP A 115 -15.80 0.37 5.78
CA ASP A 115 -16.92 -0.25 6.50
C ASP A 115 -17.15 0.32 7.91
N GLY A 116 -16.25 1.19 8.38
CA GLY A 116 -16.36 1.87 9.67
C GLY A 116 -16.00 1.01 10.88
N VAL A 117 -15.56 -0.24 10.69
CA VAL A 117 -15.31 -1.20 11.78
C VAL A 117 -13.90 -1.77 11.73
N HIS A 118 -13.37 -2.03 10.54
CA HIS A 118 -12.04 -2.58 10.36
C HIS A 118 -10.97 -1.50 10.29
N TYR A 119 -9.71 -1.88 10.51
CA TYR A 119 -8.57 -0.98 10.56
C TYR A 119 -7.49 -1.34 9.54
N ALA A 120 -6.76 -0.31 9.14
CA ALA A 120 -5.49 -0.42 8.44
C ALA A 120 -4.46 0.53 9.07
N GLU A 121 -3.21 0.12 9.07
CA GLU A 121 -2.09 0.87 9.60
C GLU A 121 -0.95 0.88 8.59
N ALA A 122 -0.61 2.08 8.11
CA ALA A 122 0.44 2.30 7.15
C ALA A 122 1.65 2.93 7.86
N LYS A 123 2.85 2.40 7.62
CA LYS A 123 4.09 2.88 8.25
C LYS A 123 5.26 2.86 7.29
N THR A 124 6.14 3.85 7.46
CA THR A 124 7.48 3.85 6.87
C THR A 124 8.56 3.70 7.94
N TYR A 125 9.67 3.08 7.56
CA TYR A 125 10.88 3.05 8.37
C TYR A 125 12.12 2.80 7.50
N THR A 126 13.30 3.19 7.98
CA THR A 126 14.56 2.84 7.31
C THR A 126 14.97 1.42 7.70
N SER A 127 15.04 0.53 6.72
CA SER A 127 15.54 -0.83 6.88
C SER A 127 17.04 -0.86 6.61
N THR A 128 17.80 -1.30 7.61
CA THR A 128 19.27 -1.40 7.53
C THR A 128 19.74 -2.85 7.38
N ARG A 129 18.82 -3.74 7.04
CA ARG A 129 19.04 -5.18 6.94
C ARG A 129 18.58 -5.66 5.58
N THR A 130 19.38 -6.54 4.99
CA THR A 130 18.98 -7.30 3.81
C THR A 130 19.07 -8.77 4.16
N ASP A 131 17.95 -9.46 3.99
CA ASP A 131 17.89 -10.90 4.19
C ASP A 131 18.13 -11.64 2.85
N GLU A 132 18.59 -12.89 2.94
CA GLU A 132 18.77 -13.79 1.80
C GLU A 132 18.15 -15.17 2.12
N ASN A 133 18.32 -16.12 1.21
CA ASN A 133 17.86 -17.49 1.38
C ASN A 133 18.48 -18.17 2.63
N GLY A 134 17.88 -19.27 3.05
CA GLY A 134 18.43 -20.05 4.17
C GLY A 134 17.89 -19.62 5.53
N GLY A 135 16.64 -20.01 5.79
CA GLY A 135 16.04 -20.37 7.08
C GLY A 135 16.28 -19.57 8.36
N SER A 136 17.53 -19.33 8.77
CA SER A 136 17.95 -18.45 9.87
C SER A 136 18.12 -16.98 9.46
N ASN A 137 18.22 -16.71 8.16
CA ASN A 137 18.58 -15.39 7.62
C ASN A 137 17.36 -14.51 7.29
N LEU A 138 16.13 -15.03 7.42
CA LEU A 138 14.90 -14.22 7.34
C LEU A 138 14.62 -13.54 8.69
N LEU A 139 15.49 -12.62 9.06
CA LEU A 139 15.46 -11.98 10.37
C LEU A 139 14.46 -10.82 10.39
N GLY A 140 14.46 -10.00 9.34
CA GLY A 140 13.66 -8.79 9.25
C GLY A 140 13.87 -7.84 10.44
N GLU A 141 13.00 -6.85 10.51
CA GLU A 141 12.93 -5.88 11.60
C GLU A 141 11.56 -5.95 12.25
N SER A 142 11.56 -5.95 13.59
CA SER A 142 10.33 -6.05 14.37
C SER A 142 9.54 -4.76 14.26
N GLN A 143 8.27 -4.89 13.92
CA GLN A 143 7.34 -3.77 13.85
C GLN A 143 6.35 -3.84 15.00
N VAL A 144 5.94 -2.67 15.47
CA VAL A 144 4.91 -2.51 16.50
C VAL A 144 3.77 -1.74 15.88
N LEU A 145 2.60 -2.37 15.85
CA LEU A 145 1.37 -1.75 15.41
C LEU A 145 0.75 -0.97 16.57
N GLU A 146 0.29 0.24 16.27
CA GLU A 146 -0.28 1.18 17.25
C GLU A 146 -1.61 0.66 17.77
N ASN A 147 -2.49 0.23 16.86
CA ASN A 147 -3.75 -0.40 17.27
C ASN A 147 -3.58 -1.90 17.46
N SER A 148 -2.91 -2.29 18.55
CA SER A 148 -2.70 -3.71 18.90
C SER A 148 -3.99 -4.52 19.14
N ALA A 149 -5.16 -3.88 19.26
CA ALA A 149 -6.45 -4.55 19.45
C ALA A 149 -7.12 -4.97 18.13
N ALA A 150 -6.73 -4.38 16.99
CA ALA A 150 -7.19 -4.81 15.66
C ALA A 150 -6.60 -6.18 15.29
N SER A 151 -7.23 -6.88 14.35
CA SER A 151 -6.84 -8.22 13.87
C SER A 151 -6.11 -8.15 12.53
N TYR A 152 -4.96 -7.49 12.50
CA TYR A 152 -4.17 -7.34 11.27
C TYR A 152 -3.62 -8.69 10.79
N THR A 153 -4.16 -9.20 9.68
CA THR A 153 -3.75 -10.49 9.08
C THR A 153 -3.24 -10.35 7.65
N VAL A 154 -3.47 -9.19 7.02
CA VAL A 154 -2.99 -8.86 5.67
C VAL A 154 -1.88 -7.83 5.78
N VAL A 155 -0.74 -8.08 5.15
CA VAL A 155 0.42 -7.16 5.14
C VAL A 155 0.95 -7.03 3.72
N LEU A 156 0.85 -5.82 3.20
CA LEU A 156 1.41 -5.40 1.92
C LEU A 156 2.59 -4.48 2.18
N GLY A 157 3.58 -4.44 1.29
CA GLY A 157 4.71 -3.56 1.49
C GLY A 157 5.63 -3.46 0.30
N GLN A 158 6.56 -2.50 0.39
CA GLN A 158 7.40 -2.07 -0.71
C GLN A 158 8.72 -1.52 -0.19
N VAL A 159 9.79 -1.80 -0.94
CA VAL A 159 11.05 -1.03 -0.85
C VAL A 159 10.82 0.27 -1.62
N MET A 160 10.65 1.39 -0.92
CA MET A 160 10.16 2.65 -1.49
C MET A 160 11.27 3.60 -1.98
N THR A 161 12.52 3.19 -1.81
CA THR A 161 13.70 3.91 -2.28
C THR A 161 14.55 3.01 -3.18
N PHE A 162 15.50 3.66 -3.87
CA PHE A 162 16.46 3.04 -4.77
C PHE A 162 17.86 3.52 -4.37
N ASN A 163 18.24 3.26 -3.12
CA ASN A 163 19.58 3.57 -2.62
C ASN A 163 20.58 2.49 -3.04
N ASP A 164 20.10 1.27 -3.31
CA ASP A 164 20.87 0.17 -3.88
C ASP A 164 20.43 -0.16 -5.32
N ALA A 165 21.41 -0.27 -6.22
CA ALA A 165 21.17 -0.61 -7.62
C ALA A 165 20.78 -2.09 -7.82
N GLY A 166 21.21 -2.96 -6.91
CA GLY A 166 20.78 -4.33 -6.81
C GLY A 166 19.29 -4.42 -6.51
N TRP A 167 18.65 -5.45 -7.04
CA TRP A 167 17.25 -5.68 -6.77
C TRP A 167 17.07 -6.12 -5.31
N SER A 168 15.93 -5.77 -4.73
CA SER A 168 15.44 -6.32 -3.48
C SER A 168 13.93 -6.20 -3.47
N VAL A 169 13.26 -7.04 -2.70
CA VAL A 169 11.81 -7.00 -2.55
C VAL A 169 11.41 -7.02 -1.09
N PHE A 170 10.27 -6.41 -0.80
CA PHE A 170 9.66 -6.46 0.52
C PHE A 170 9.27 -7.89 0.88
N TRP A 171 9.35 -8.21 2.17
CA TRP A 171 8.77 -9.41 2.72
C TRP A 171 8.28 -9.17 4.16
N SER A 172 7.37 -10.03 4.63
CA SER A 172 6.87 -9.99 6.00
C SER A 172 6.68 -11.39 6.60
N ARG A 173 6.64 -11.47 7.93
CA ARG A 173 6.29 -12.68 8.69
C ARG A 173 5.78 -12.38 10.08
N GLY A 174 5.24 -13.41 10.72
CA GLY A 174 4.98 -13.45 12.15
C GLY A 174 6.20 -13.84 12.99
N SER A 175 5.95 -14.53 14.10
CA SER A 175 6.98 -14.94 15.08
C SER A 175 8.07 -15.84 14.47
N THR A 176 7.73 -16.62 13.45
CA THR A 176 8.65 -17.45 12.66
C THR A 176 8.41 -17.27 11.16
N ARG A 177 9.34 -17.73 10.33
CA ARG A 177 9.16 -17.77 8.86
C ARG A 177 8.00 -18.67 8.39
N LYS A 178 7.40 -19.46 9.28
CA LYS A 178 6.28 -20.38 8.98
C LYS A 178 4.93 -19.87 9.49
N THR A 179 4.90 -18.70 10.08
CA THR A 179 3.69 -18.13 10.69
C THR A 179 3.39 -16.81 10.00
N PRO A 180 2.13 -16.57 9.57
CA PRO A 180 1.75 -15.29 8.99
C PRO A 180 1.92 -14.16 10.03
N PRO A 181 2.03 -12.91 9.57
CA PRO A 181 1.95 -11.75 10.44
C PRO A 181 0.68 -11.73 11.31
N SER A 182 0.79 -11.08 12.46
CA SER A 182 -0.34 -10.73 13.32
C SER A 182 -0.05 -9.42 14.06
N SER A 183 -1.08 -8.84 14.69
CA SER A 183 -0.95 -7.62 15.48
C SER A 183 0.08 -7.71 16.61
N ALA A 184 0.30 -8.91 17.14
CA ALA A 184 1.29 -9.17 18.19
C ALA A 184 2.69 -9.50 17.64
N ASN A 185 2.77 -10.00 16.40
CA ASN A 185 4.03 -10.42 15.80
C ASN A 185 4.05 -10.01 14.33
N LEU A 186 4.73 -8.90 14.05
CA LEU A 186 5.04 -8.47 12.70
C LEU A 186 6.53 -8.24 12.58
N ARG A 187 7.14 -8.90 11.60
CA ARG A 187 8.44 -8.52 11.08
C ARG A 187 8.32 -8.22 9.60
N THR A 188 9.00 -7.16 9.18
CA THR A 188 9.09 -6.74 7.79
C THR A 188 10.55 -6.54 7.41
N GLY A 189 10.85 -6.56 6.13
CA GLY A 189 12.21 -6.29 5.67
C GLY A 189 12.31 -6.34 4.15
N LYS A 190 13.54 -6.27 3.66
CA LYS A 190 13.88 -6.50 2.26
C LYS A 190 14.74 -7.75 2.12
N HIS A 191 14.56 -8.49 1.03
CA HIS A 191 15.38 -9.65 0.72
C HIS A 191 15.78 -9.71 -0.76
N VAL A 192 16.85 -10.45 -1.03
CA VAL A 192 17.48 -10.61 -2.36
C VAL A 192 17.40 -12.04 -2.89
N GLY A 193 16.42 -12.82 -2.40
CA GLY A 193 16.27 -14.22 -2.80
C GLY A 193 17.52 -15.04 -2.47
N GLU A 194 18.09 -15.72 -3.46
CA GLU A 194 19.31 -16.55 -3.32
C GLU A 194 20.61 -15.79 -3.65
N ASP A 195 20.55 -14.49 -3.93
CA ASP A 195 21.74 -13.67 -4.13
C ASP A 195 22.54 -13.59 -2.82
N PRO A 196 23.80 -14.03 -2.79
CA PRO A 196 24.62 -14.03 -1.58
C PRO A 196 25.09 -12.63 -1.15
N ASP A 197 24.94 -11.62 -2.01
CA ASP A 197 25.26 -10.25 -1.64
C ASP A 197 24.12 -9.65 -0.81
N THR A 198 24.32 -9.65 0.50
CA THR A 198 23.45 -8.99 1.49
C THR A 198 24.00 -7.64 1.96
N THR A 199 25.13 -7.18 1.42
CA THR A 199 25.72 -5.86 1.74
C THR A 199 25.07 -4.78 0.90
N ARG A 200 23.75 -4.64 1.06
CA ARG A 200 22.96 -3.65 0.32
C ARG A 200 22.81 -2.36 1.09
N GLY A 201 22.65 -1.26 0.36
CA GLY A 201 22.29 0.03 0.91
C GLY A 201 21.01 -0.02 1.75
N ASP A 202 20.93 0.84 2.76
CA ASP A 202 19.73 1.04 3.56
C ASP A 202 18.60 1.57 2.67
N GLU A 203 17.38 1.07 2.85
CA GLU A 203 16.23 1.50 2.06
C GLU A 203 15.08 1.88 2.98
N THR A 204 14.27 2.86 2.58
CA THR A 204 12.97 3.08 3.22
C THR A 204 12.02 1.97 2.81
N ILE A 205 11.48 1.26 3.81
CA ILE A 205 10.40 0.31 3.63
C ILE A 205 9.09 0.98 4.04
N GLY A 206 8.10 0.88 3.18
CA GLY A 206 6.71 1.17 3.49
C GLY A 206 5.92 -0.13 3.61
N TYR A 207 5.03 -0.23 4.59
CA TYR A 207 4.10 -1.34 4.69
C TYR A 207 2.71 -0.88 5.15
N ILE A 208 1.70 -1.61 4.73
CA ILE A 208 0.30 -1.46 5.12
C ILE A 208 -0.12 -2.78 5.76
N ALA A 209 -0.42 -2.75 7.05
CA ALA A 209 -1.04 -3.84 7.78
C ALA A 209 -2.55 -3.58 7.87
N MET A 210 -3.38 -4.53 7.49
CA MET A 210 -4.83 -4.35 7.47
C MET A 210 -5.56 -5.60 7.93
N GLU A 211 -6.75 -5.40 8.48
CA GLU A 211 -7.69 -6.49 8.73
C GLU A 211 -8.24 -7.03 7.40
N GLU A 212 -8.83 -8.23 7.45
CA GLU A 212 -9.62 -8.76 6.34
C GLU A 212 -10.93 -7.97 6.28
N PHE A 213 -11.18 -7.33 5.15
CA PHE A 213 -12.31 -6.44 4.99
C PHE A 213 -12.84 -6.49 3.57
N HIS A 214 -14.09 -6.08 3.41
CA HIS A 214 -14.70 -5.78 2.13
C HIS A 214 -15.44 -4.45 2.23
N GLY A 215 -15.29 -3.58 1.23
CA GLY A 215 -15.95 -2.28 1.22
C GLY A 215 -15.63 -1.45 -0.01
N THR A 216 -16.02 -0.18 0.00
CA THR A 216 -15.80 0.72 -1.13
C THR A 216 -15.04 1.97 -0.68
N ALA A 217 -13.87 2.21 -1.25
CA ALA A 217 -13.11 3.44 -1.07
C ALA A 217 -13.10 4.25 -2.36
N SER A 218 -13.53 5.51 -2.32
CA SER A 218 -13.50 6.42 -3.49
C SER A 218 -14.15 5.84 -4.76
N GLY A 219 -15.19 5.01 -4.61
CA GLY A 219 -15.88 4.35 -5.73
C GLY A 219 -15.21 3.07 -6.24
N VAL A 220 -14.07 2.67 -5.66
CA VAL A 220 -13.41 1.39 -5.92
C VAL A 220 -13.81 0.40 -4.84
N GLU A 221 -14.37 -0.73 -5.25
CA GLU A 221 -14.63 -1.85 -4.35
C GLU A 221 -13.33 -2.59 -4.05
N ILE A 222 -13.08 -2.88 -2.78
CA ILE A 222 -11.84 -3.46 -2.28
C ILE A 222 -12.22 -4.65 -1.38
N GLU A 223 -11.48 -5.74 -1.54
CA GLU A 223 -11.47 -6.87 -0.62
C GLU A 223 -10.03 -7.15 -0.21
N SER A 224 -9.79 -7.32 1.09
CA SER A 224 -8.54 -7.84 1.64
C SER A 224 -8.82 -9.17 2.32
N GLU A 225 -8.05 -10.18 1.93
CA GLU A 225 -8.15 -11.51 2.53
C GLU A 225 -6.78 -12.15 2.68
N ARG A 226 -6.66 -13.05 3.65
CA ARG A 226 -5.50 -13.91 3.77
C ARG A 226 -5.76 -15.25 3.10
N GLY A 227 -5.05 -15.47 1.99
CA GLY A 227 -5.03 -16.76 1.32
C GLY A 227 -4.34 -17.89 2.09
N ALA A 228 -4.52 -19.12 1.63
CA ALA A 228 -3.78 -20.28 2.14
C ALA A 228 -2.26 -20.17 1.87
N ASP A 229 -1.48 -20.83 2.73
CA ASP A 229 -0.02 -20.94 2.56
C ASP A 229 0.34 -21.42 1.15
N SER A 230 1.12 -20.60 0.44
CA SER A 230 1.55 -20.95 -0.90
C SER A 230 2.96 -20.42 -1.18
N ILE A 231 3.75 -21.25 -1.88
CA ILE A 231 5.07 -20.89 -2.38
C ILE A 231 5.09 -21.32 -3.84
N LEU A 232 5.31 -20.38 -4.75
CA LEU A 232 5.60 -20.64 -6.15
C LEU A 232 6.69 -19.68 -6.63
N GLY A 233 7.63 -20.21 -7.41
CA GLY A 233 8.48 -19.37 -8.24
C GLY A 233 7.75 -18.90 -9.49
N TYR A 234 8.36 -17.95 -10.19
CA TYR A 234 7.85 -17.40 -11.45
C TYR A 234 7.47 -18.47 -12.48
N ASP A 235 8.28 -19.54 -12.59
CA ASP A 235 8.08 -20.61 -13.57
C ASP A 235 7.07 -21.68 -13.15
N ASN A 236 6.49 -21.59 -11.95
CA ASN A 236 5.56 -22.59 -11.43
C ASN A 236 4.08 -22.22 -11.65
N GLY A 237 3.80 -21.22 -12.49
CA GLY A 237 2.46 -20.78 -12.85
C GLY A 237 1.83 -19.80 -11.86
N SER A 238 0.53 -19.55 -12.01
CA SER A 238 -0.23 -18.61 -11.19
C SER A 238 -0.98 -19.30 -10.05
N ARG A 239 -1.16 -18.59 -8.93
CA ARG A 239 -2.16 -18.93 -7.91
C ARG A 239 -3.45 -18.18 -8.20
N LEU A 240 -4.56 -18.89 -8.06
CA LEU A 240 -5.88 -18.29 -8.12
C LEU A 240 -6.34 -18.05 -6.68
N TYR A 241 -6.56 -16.80 -6.35
CA TYR A 241 -7.30 -16.39 -5.17
C TYR A 241 -8.67 -15.95 -5.65
N GLY A 242 -9.70 -16.70 -5.26
CA GLY A 242 -11.07 -16.31 -5.51
C GLY A 242 -11.45 -15.23 -4.52
N PHE A 243 -12.14 -14.21 -4.99
CA PHE A 243 -12.80 -13.25 -4.12
C PHE A 243 -13.93 -13.95 -3.36
N THR A 244 -14.13 -13.60 -2.09
CA THR A 244 -15.28 -14.07 -1.32
C THR A 244 -16.50 -13.21 -1.62
N ALA A 245 -16.30 -11.92 -1.86
CA ALA A 245 -17.31 -10.99 -2.32
C ALA A 245 -17.56 -11.09 -3.84
N ALA A 246 -18.79 -10.79 -4.24
CA ALA A 246 -19.16 -10.65 -5.64
C ALA A 246 -18.92 -9.21 -6.09
N PHE A 247 -18.08 -9.04 -7.11
CA PHE A 247 -17.82 -7.74 -7.71
C PHE A 247 -18.70 -7.51 -8.96
N PRO A 248 -19.27 -6.30 -9.17
CA PRO A 248 -20.10 -5.99 -10.34
C PRO A 248 -19.28 -5.90 -11.64
N SER A 249 -17.97 -5.69 -11.51
CA SER A 249 -16.97 -5.73 -12.58
C SER A 249 -15.66 -6.23 -12.00
N PRO A 250 -14.74 -6.81 -12.79
CA PRO A 250 -13.39 -7.14 -12.30
C PRO A 250 -12.79 -5.91 -11.59
N PRO A 251 -12.28 -6.07 -10.35
CA PRO A 251 -11.59 -4.99 -9.65
C PRO A 251 -10.41 -4.50 -10.50
N ALA A 252 -10.18 -3.19 -10.48
CA ALA A 252 -9.18 -2.53 -11.31
C ALA A 252 -7.75 -2.91 -10.96
#